data_AF-A0A522VSB2-F1
#
_entry.id   AF-A0A522VSB2-F1
#
_cell.length_a   1.000
_cell.length_b   1.000
_cell.length_c   1.000
_cell.angle_alpha   90.00
_cell.angle_beta   90.00
_cell.angle_gamma   90.00
#
_symmetry.space_group_name_H-M   'P 1'
#
loop_
_entity.id
_entity.type
_entity.pdbx_description
1 polymer ?
#
loop_
_entity_poly.entity_id
_entity_poly.type
_entity_poly.pdbx_seq_one_letter_code
_entity_poly.pdbx_strand_id
1 'polypeptide(L)'
;MLLLHLFVDICLFRKGPQDVPDSRFLLGLVLALYLGVGTLLLTPDTGLAQALWQTALEAVMDLALVGGLLATVGRLARFRQTVTALLATDALVSALAMPPLQMLAGAGGKPLAALLWLALLIWHIAIMAHILRHALSQPIGIGVAVAVLYTTVLFQLMAFLFPTA
;
A
#
# COMPACT_ATOMS: atom_id res chain seq x y z
N MET A 1 22.82 -5.72 -1.24
CA MET A 1 21.68 -6.13 -0.38
C MET A 1 20.53 -6.54 -1.27
N LEU A 2 19.82 -7.62 -0.92
CA LEU A 2 18.59 -8.01 -1.64
C LEU A 2 17.52 -6.91 -1.48
N LEU A 3 16.83 -6.51 -2.55
CA LEU A 3 15.77 -5.48 -2.51
C LEU A 3 14.65 -5.82 -1.51
N LEU A 4 14.35 -7.11 -1.33
CA LEU A 4 13.35 -7.55 -0.36
C LEU A 4 13.71 -7.18 1.08
N HIS A 5 14.99 -7.27 1.46
CA HIS A 5 15.42 -6.86 2.80
C HIS A 5 15.23 -5.37 3.03
N LEU A 6 15.42 -4.54 2.00
CA LEU A 6 15.18 -3.10 2.09
C LEU A 6 13.71 -2.81 2.40
N PHE A 7 12.77 -3.43 1.68
CA PHE A 7 11.34 -3.21 1.90
C PHE A 7 10.88 -3.76 3.26
N VAL A 8 11.41 -4.91 3.70
CA VAL A 8 11.17 -5.41 5.06
C VAL A 8 11.70 -4.45 6.12
N ASP A 9 12.88 -3.86 5.93
CA ASP A 9 13.40 -2.84 6.84
C ASP A 9 12.52 -1.58 6.89
N ILE A 10 11.86 -1.22 5.77
CA ILE A 10 10.86 -0.15 5.75
C ILE A 10 9.60 -0.56 6.53
N CYS A 11 9.10 -1.80 6.34
CA CYS A 11 7.96 -2.32 7.11
C CYS A 11 8.24 -2.39 8.62
N LEU A 12 9.50 -2.60 9.00
CA LEU A 12 9.97 -2.59 10.39
C LEU A 12 10.37 -1.19 10.89
N PHE A 13 10.06 -0.13 10.13
CA PHE A 13 10.33 1.27 10.47
C PHE A 13 11.81 1.65 10.61
N ARG A 14 12.73 0.83 10.10
CA ARG A 14 14.18 1.04 10.20
C ARG A 14 14.73 1.93 9.09
N LYS A 15 14.08 1.89 7.93
CA LYS A 15 14.46 2.66 6.73
C LYS A 15 13.29 3.51 6.23
N GLY A 16 13.60 4.51 5.42
CA GLY A 16 12.61 5.39 4.79
C GLY A 16 12.62 5.26 3.26
N PRO A 17 11.68 5.94 2.58
CA PRO A 17 11.63 5.96 1.12
C PRO A 17 12.94 6.48 0.48
N GLN A 18 13.68 7.37 1.15
CA GLN A 18 14.96 7.88 0.66
C GLN A 18 16.04 6.80 0.46
N ASP A 19 15.92 5.65 1.14
CA ASP A 19 16.85 4.53 1.02
C ASP A 19 16.55 3.65 -0.23
N VAL A 20 15.41 3.91 -0.89
CA VAL A 20 15.03 3.21 -2.13
C VAL A 20 15.81 3.75 -3.32
N PRO A 21 16.43 2.90 -4.16
CA PRO A 21 17.09 3.35 -5.38
C PRO A 21 16.13 4.11 -6.30
N ASP A 22 16.52 5.30 -6.76
CA ASP A 22 15.76 6.04 -7.76
C ASP A 22 15.93 5.42 -9.16
N SER A 23 15.19 4.35 -9.42
CA SER A 23 15.27 3.57 -10.65
C SER A 23 13.89 3.32 -11.26
N ARG A 24 13.72 3.71 -12.54
CA ARG A 24 12.50 3.42 -13.31
C ARG A 24 12.27 1.92 -13.48
N PHE A 25 13.35 1.16 -13.63
CA PHE A 25 13.28 -0.30 -13.74
C PHE A 25 12.75 -0.92 -12.44
N LEU A 26 13.24 -0.44 -11.29
CA LEU A 26 12.78 -0.91 -9.99
C LEU A 26 11.29 -0.59 -9.78
N LEU A 27 10.87 0.64 -10.11
CA LEU A 27 9.46 1.02 -10.04
C LEU A 27 8.58 0.12 -10.92
N GLY A 28 8.99 -0.16 -12.16
CA GLY A 28 8.25 -1.06 -13.05
C GLY A 28 8.14 -2.48 -12.49
N LEU A 29 9.21 -3.01 -11.90
CA LEU A 29 9.20 -4.33 -11.25
C LEU A 29 8.27 -4.37 -10.04
N VAL A 30 8.35 -3.35 -9.16
CA VAL A 30 7.48 -3.24 -7.98
C VAL A 30 6.02 -3.07 -8.38
N LEU A 31 5.75 -2.27 -9.42
CA LEU A 31 4.40 -2.09 -9.95
C LEU A 31 3.84 -3.42 -10.47
N ALA A 32 4.62 -4.20 -11.22
CA ALA A 32 4.21 -5.52 -11.68
C ALA A 32 3.92 -6.48 -10.51
N LEU A 33 4.73 -6.44 -9.46
CA LEU A 33 4.52 -7.23 -8.24
C LEU A 33 3.24 -6.80 -7.51
N TYR A 34 3.03 -5.50 -7.33
CA TYR A 34 1.83 -4.93 -6.72
C TYR A 34 0.58 -5.35 -7.48
N LEU A 35 0.57 -5.20 -8.81
CA LEU A 35 -0.54 -5.64 -9.66
C LEU A 35 -0.79 -7.14 -9.51
N GLY A 36 0.26 -7.97 -9.53
CA GLY A 36 0.11 -9.42 -9.38
C GLY A 36 -0.45 -9.83 -8.02
N VAL A 37 0.06 -9.27 -6.93
CA VAL A 37 -0.40 -9.59 -5.57
C VAL A 37 -1.81 -9.06 -5.32
N GLY A 38 -2.10 -7.81 -5.67
CA GLY A 38 -3.43 -7.21 -5.50
C GLY A 38 -4.49 -7.92 -6.34
N THR A 39 -4.17 -8.25 -7.59
CA THR A 39 -5.07 -9.03 -8.45
C THR A 39 -5.35 -10.41 -7.83
N LEU A 40 -4.32 -11.11 -7.35
CA LEU A 40 -4.48 -12.41 -6.71
C LEU A 40 -5.34 -12.32 -5.45
N LEU A 41 -5.17 -11.26 -4.67
CA LEU A 41 -5.93 -11.00 -3.45
C LEU A 41 -7.42 -10.80 -3.72
N LEU A 42 -7.76 -10.02 -4.76
CA LEU A 42 -9.15 -9.64 -5.09
C LEU A 42 -9.88 -10.65 -5.98
N THR A 43 -9.15 -11.55 -6.65
CA THR A 43 -9.73 -12.52 -7.61
C THR A 43 -10.85 -13.40 -7.02
N PRO A 44 -10.76 -13.91 -5.77
CA PRO A 44 -11.83 -14.73 -5.19
C PRO A 44 -13.18 -14.01 -5.10
N ASP A 45 -13.17 -12.70 -4.88
CA ASP A 45 -14.37 -11.90 -4.62
C ASP A 45 -14.93 -11.23 -5.88
N THR A 46 -14.06 -10.90 -6.85
CA THR A 46 -14.41 -10.05 -8.00
C THR A 46 -14.17 -10.71 -9.37
N GLY A 47 -13.42 -11.81 -9.41
CA GLY A 47 -12.95 -12.43 -10.65
C GLY A 47 -11.72 -11.73 -11.26
N LEU A 48 -10.94 -12.48 -12.05
CA LEU A 48 -9.60 -12.06 -12.50
C LEU A 48 -9.57 -10.71 -13.25
N ALA A 49 -10.49 -10.52 -14.21
CA ALA A 49 -10.48 -9.32 -15.05
C ALA A 49 -10.84 -8.05 -14.26
N GLN A 50 -11.81 -8.15 -13.37
CA GLN A 50 -12.22 -7.04 -12.51
C GLN A 50 -11.18 -6.76 -11.43
N ALA A 51 -10.60 -7.79 -10.81
CA ALA A 51 -9.50 -7.67 -9.86
C ALA A 51 -8.30 -6.90 -10.47
N LEU A 52 -7.88 -7.28 -11.69
CA LEU A 52 -6.80 -6.60 -12.39
C LEU A 52 -7.13 -5.12 -12.66
N TRP A 53 -8.36 -4.84 -13.09
CA TRP A 53 -8.80 -3.47 -13.35
C TRP A 53 -8.84 -2.61 -12.07
N GLN A 54 -9.36 -3.17 -10.98
CA GLN A 54 -9.41 -2.51 -9.67
C GLN A 54 -8.00 -2.19 -9.16
N THR A 55 -7.09 -3.17 -9.13
CA THR A 55 -5.71 -2.97 -8.67
C THR A 55 -4.94 -2.00 -9.58
N ALA A 56 -5.17 -2.03 -10.90
CA ALA A 56 -4.54 -1.08 -11.81
C ALA A 56 -5.02 0.36 -11.57
N LEU A 57 -6.32 0.55 -11.32
CA LEU A 57 -6.87 1.85 -11.01
C LEU A 57 -6.38 2.36 -9.65
N GLU A 58 -6.24 1.47 -8.67
CA GLU A 58 -5.67 1.78 -7.35
C GLU A 58 -4.26 2.31 -7.47
N ALA A 59 -3.40 1.62 -8.23
CA ALA A 59 -2.05 2.09 -8.50
C ALA A 59 -2.05 3.49 -9.14
N VAL A 60 -2.91 3.75 -10.13
CA VAL A 60 -3.00 5.08 -10.77
C VAL A 60 -3.39 6.15 -9.74
N MET A 61 -4.35 5.84 -8.87
CA MET A 61 -4.78 6.74 -7.81
C MET A 61 -3.67 6.99 -6.78
N ASP A 62 -2.93 5.95 -6.37
CA ASP A 62 -1.76 6.08 -5.50
C ASP A 62 -0.71 7.01 -6.11
N LEU A 63 -0.36 6.79 -7.38
CA LEU A 63 0.57 7.64 -8.11
C LEU A 63 0.08 9.11 -8.15
N ALA A 64 -1.20 9.33 -8.42
CA ALA A 64 -1.78 10.67 -8.46
C ALA A 64 -1.77 11.35 -7.07
N LEU A 65 -2.19 10.64 -6.02
CA LEU A 65 -2.24 11.17 -4.66
C LEU A 65 -0.84 11.48 -4.13
N VAL A 66 0.11 10.57 -4.29
CA VAL A 66 1.51 10.78 -3.86
C VAL A 66 2.13 11.95 -4.64
N GLY A 67 1.87 12.04 -5.94
CA GLY A 67 2.31 13.15 -6.77
C GLY A 67 1.75 14.49 -6.28
N GLY A 68 0.43 14.55 -6.02
CA GLY A 68 -0.23 15.72 -5.47
C GLY A 68 0.32 16.12 -4.10
N LEU A 69 0.44 15.18 -3.17
CA LEU A 69 0.99 15.42 -1.83
C LEU A 69 2.42 15.94 -1.87
N LEU A 70 3.27 15.40 -2.75
CA LEU A 70 4.64 15.89 -2.89
C LEU A 70 4.72 17.25 -3.60
N ALA A 71 3.79 17.55 -4.50
CA ALA A 71 3.71 18.85 -5.15
C ALA A 71 3.38 19.97 -4.15
N THR A 72 2.46 19.74 -3.20
CA THR A 72 2.08 20.76 -2.20
C THR A 72 3.22 21.19 -1.28
N VAL A 73 4.21 20.30 -1.06
CA VAL A 73 5.41 20.57 -0.26
C VAL A 73 6.67 20.81 -1.11
N GLY A 74 6.54 20.87 -2.44
CA GLY A 74 7.66 21.13 -3.35
C GLY A 74 8.72 20.02 -3.40
N ARG A 75 8.37 18.76 -3.11
CA ARG A 75 9.31 17.62 -3.04
C ARG A 75 9.08 16.53 -4.08
N LEU A 76 8.62 16.89 -5.27
CA LEU A 76 8.40 15.96 -6.39
C LEU A 76 9.63 15.12 -6.77
N ALA A 77 10.85 15.58 -6.47
CA ALA A 77 12.07 14.80 -6.67
C ALA A 77 12.06 13.45 -5.94
N ARG A 78 11.30 13.32 -4.84
CA ARG A 78 11.16 12.08 -4.05
C ARG A 78 10.05 11.16 -4.54
N PHE A 79 9.36 11.51 -5.63
CA PHE A 79 8.17 10.82 -6.10
C PHE A 79 8.43 9.33 -6.36
N ARG A 80 9.43 8.99 -7.19
CA ARG A 80 9.71 7.60 -7.58
C ARG A 80 10.06 6.74 -6.37
N GLN A 81 10.92 7.24 -5.49
CA GLN A 81 11.30 6.56 -4.26
C GLN A 81 10.10 6.32 -3.33
N THR A 82 9.23 7.32 -3.18
CA THR A 82 8.04 7.26 -2.31
C THR A 82 7.01 6.26 -2.85
N VAL A 83 6.67 6.34 -4.14
CA VAL A 83 5.72 5.42 -4.77
C VAL A 83 6.27 4.00 -4.76
N THR A 84 7.56 3.82 -5.07
CA THR A 84 8.20 2.48 -5.03
C THR A 84 8.15 1.90 -3.62
N ALA A 85 8.42 2.71 -2.58
CA ALA A 85 8.30 2.26 -1.20
C ALA A 85 6.87 1.85 -0.85
N LEU A 86 5.88 2.70 -1.15
CA LEU A 86 4.47 2.44 -0.85
C LEU A 86 3.96 1.17 -1.54
N LEU A 87 4.12 1.07 -2.87
CA LEU A 87 3.65 -0.08 -3.65
C LEU A 87 4.34 -1.39 -3.21
N ALA A 88 5.63 -1.35 -2.89
CA ALA A 88 6.35 -2.53 -2.43
C ALA A 88 5.89 -2.97 -1.04
N THR A 89 5.71 -2.03 -0.11
CA THR A 89 5.21 -2.36 1.24
C THR A 89 3.76 -2.80 1.23
N ASP A 90 2.93 -2.19 0.38
CA ASP A 90 1.55 -2.61 0.19
C ASP A 90 1.49 -4.05 -0.34
N ALA A 91 2.26 -4.37 -1.39
CA ALA A 91 2.33 -5.73 -1.92
C ALA A 91 2.78 -6.75 -0.85
N LEU A 92 3.73 -6.39 0.01
CA LEU A 92 4.15 -7.25 1.13
C LEU A 92 3.03 -7.46 2.16
N VAL A 93 2.35 -6.39 2.55
CA VAL A 93 1.22 -6.45 3.49
C VAL A 93 0.08 -7.27 2.89
N SER A 94 -0.29 -7.00 1.64
CA SER A 94 -1.33 -7.69 0.88
C SER A 94 -1.06 -9.19 0.76
N ALA A 95 0.19 -9.60 0.53
CA ALA A 95 0.59 -11.00 0.55
C ALA A 95 0.44 -11.64 1.95
N LEU A 96 0.80 -10.90 3.02
CA LEU A 96 0.61 -11.36 4.42
C LEU A 96 -0.86 -11.37 4.85
N ALA A 97 -1.72 -10.63 4.15
CA ALA A 97 -3.15 -10.53 4.40
C ALA A 97 -3.94 -11.73 3.87
N MET A 98 -3.40 -12.50 2.91
CA MET A 98 -4.12 -13.64 2.31
C MET A 98 -4.52 -14.71 3.33
N PRO A 99 -3.63 -15.24 4.21
CA PRO A 99 -4.02 -16.27 5.17
C PRO A 99 -5.14 -15.85 6.15
N PRO A 100 -5.09 -14.67 6.83
CA PRO A 100 -6.17 -14.28 7.74
C PRO A 100 -7.49 -14.04 7.01
N LEU A 101 -7.48 -13.53 5.76
CA LEU A 101 -8.69 -13.41 4.95
C LEU A 101 -9.30 -14.77 4.61
N GLN A 102 -8.49 -15.74 4.21
CA GLN A 102 -8.97 -17.12 3.96
C GLN A 102 -9.56 -17.75 5.23
N MET A 103 -8.96 -17.49 6.39
CA MET A 103 -9.50 -17.96 7.68
C MET A 103 -10.82 -17.29 8.06
N LEU A 104 -11.02 -16.03 7.68
CA LEU A 104 -12.28 -15.29 7.87
C LEU A 104 -13.39 -15.78 6.92
N ALA A 105 -13.06 -16.10 5.67
CA ALA A 105 -13.99 -16.62 4.68
C ALA A 105 -14.49 -18.04 4.98
N GLY A 106 -13.74 -18.82 5.77
CA GLY A 106 -14.12 -20.17 6.18
C GLY A 106 -15.29 -20.22 7.18
N ALA A 107 -15.94 -21.38 7.28
CA ALA A 107 -17.05 -21.61 8.20
C ALA A 107 -16.58 -21.50 9.68
N GLY A 108 -16.82 -20.33 10.27
CA GLY A 108 -16.61 -20.08 11.70
C GLY A 108 -15.72 -18.90 12.07
N GLY A 109 -15.42 -17.97 11.13
CA GLY A 109 -14.87 -16.62 11.39
C GLY A 109 -14.10 -16.49 12.70
N LYS A 110 -12.87 -17.04 12.74
CA LYS A 110 -12.15 -17.21 14.00
C LYS A 110 -11.77 -15.84 14.59
N PRO A 111 -12.00 -15.56 15.89
CA PRO A 111 -11.58 -14.30 16.52
C PRO A 111 -10.11 -13.96 16.28
N LEU A 112 -9.25 -14.97 16.21
CA LEU A 112 -7.84 -14.82 15.86
C LEU A 112 -7.63 -14.21 14.47
N ALA A 113 -8.41 -14.61 13.47
CA ALA A 113 -8.27 -14.10 12.10
C ALA A 113 -8.66 -12.62 12.01
N ALA A 114 -9.73 -12.22 12.72
CA ALA A 114 -10.13 -10.82 12.82
C ALA A 114 -9.07 -9.96 13.51
N LEU A 115 -8.45 -10.47 14.59
CA LEU A 115 -7.35 -9.77 15.28
C LEU A 115 -6.10 -9.66 14.41
N LEU A 116 -5.75 -10.71 13.65
CA LEU A 116 -4.62 -10.68 12.72
C LEU A 116 -4.86 -9.68 11.59
N TRP A 117 -6.07 -9.67 11.01
CA TRP A 117 -6.46 -8.70 10.00
C TRP A 117 -6.38 -7.27 10.52
N LEU A 118 -6.94 -7.01 11.71
CA LEU A 118 -6.88 -5.70 12.35
C LEU A 118 -5.44 -5.26 12.66
N ALA A 119 -4.60 -6.18 13.14
CA ALA A 119 -3.19 -5.91 13.40
C ALA A 119 -2.43 -5.55 12.10
N LEU A 120 -2.70 -6.27 11.00
CA LEU A 120 -2.14 -5.95 9.69
C LEU A 120 -2.61 -4.58 9.18
N LEU A 121 -3.89 -4.25 9.35
CA LEU A 121 -4.43 -2.94 8.97
C LEU A 121 -3.73 -1.80 9.74
N ILE A 122 -3.61 -1.93 11.06
CA ILE A 122 -2.93 -0.93 11.91
C ILE A 122 -1.47 -0.82 11.51
N TRP A 123 -0.80 -1.95 11.27
CA TRP A 123 0.60 -1.98 10.86
C TRP A 123 0.78 -1.34 9.48
N HIS A 124 -0.12 -1.59 8.53
CA HIS A 124 -0.10 -0.98 7.22
C HIS A 124 -0.21 0.56 7.29
N ILE A 125 -1.19 1.07 8.05
CA ILE A 125 -1.37 2.52 8.25
C ILE A 125 -0.11 3.12 8.89
N ALA A 126 0.49 2.43 9.86
CA ALA A 126 1.74 2.87 10.48
C ALA A 126 2.90 2.91 9.48
N ILE A 127 3.02 1.92 8.58
CA ILE A 127 4.05 1.88 7.52
C ILE A 127 3.85 3.07 6.58
N MET A 128 2.63 3.29 6.11
CA MET A 128 2.32 4.41 5.24
C MET A 128 2.59 5.76 5.91
N ALA A 129 2.20 5.92 7.17
CA ALA A 129 2.51 7.12 7.96
C ALA A 129 4.01 7.37 8.06
N HIS A 130 4.79 6.31 8.32
CA HIS A 130 6.25 6.36 8.38
C HIS A 130 6.88 6.72 7.02
N ILE A 131 6.36 6.20 5.91
CA ILE A 131 6.85 6.55 4.57
C ILE A 131 6.52 8.01 4.26
N LEU A 132 5.26 8.42 4.45
CA LEU A 132 4.78 9.76 4.10
C LEU A 132 5.44 10.85 4.95
N ARG A 133 5.69 10.64 6.24
CA ARG A 133 6.44 11.61 7.06
C ARG A 133 7.82 11.91 6.48
N HIS A 134 8.52 10.90 5.98
CA HIS A 134 9.86 11.06 5.40
C HIS A 134 9.79 11.69 4.02
N ALA A 135 8.87 11.23 3.19
CA ALA A 135 8.64 11.76 1.85
C ALA A 135 8.36 13.28 1.91
N LEU A 136 7.46 13.69 2.80
CA LEU A 136 7.04 15.08 2.98
C LEU A 136 8.01 15.89 3.86
N SER A 137 8.97 15.25 4.55
CA SER A 137 9.80 15.86 5.61
C SER A 137 8.96 16.54 6.69
N GLN A 138 7.94 15.85 7.18
CA GLN A 138 7.02 16.32 8.20
C GLN A 138 7.15 15.46 9.49
N PRO A 139 6.72 15.97 10.66
CA PRO A 139 6.65 15.18 11.88
C PRO A 139 5.70 13.98 11.74
N ILE A 140 5.87 12.97 12.60
CA ILE A 140 5.08 11.73 12.56
C ILE A 140 3.58 11.98 12.68
N GLY A 141 3.15 12.98 13.46
CA GLY A 141 1.73 13.33 13.59
C GLY A 141 1.08 13.71 12.25
N ILE A 142 1.80 14.48 11.41
CA ILE A 142 1.33 14.79 10.05
C ILE A 142 1.39 13.55 9.17
N GLY A 143 2.43 12.72 9.28
CA GLY A 143 2.51 11.45 8.57
C GLY A 143 1.29 10.55 8.83
N VAL A 144 0.89 10.41 10.10
CA VAL A 144 -0.29 9.64 10.50
C VAL A 144 -1.57 10.27 9.96
N ALA A 145 -1.75 11.58 10.11
CA ALA A 145 -2.94 12.28 9.61
C ALA A 145 -3.10 12.13 8.09
N VAL A 146 -2.01 12.30 7.34
CA VAL A 146 -2.01 12.12 5.88
C VAL A 146 -2.24 10.67 5.52
N ALA A 147 -1.66 9.69 6.21
CA ALA A 147 -1.89 8.27 5.95
C ALA A 147 -3.37 7.89 6.16
N VAL A 148 -3.99 8.33 7.25
CA VAL A 148 -5.41 8.08 7.51
C VAL A 148 -6.28 8.74 6.44
N LEU A 149 -6.01 10.01 6.11
CA LEU A 149 -6.76 10.72 5.07
C LEU A 149 -6.60 10.04 3.71
N TYR A 150 -5.37 9.66 3.37
CA TYR A 150 -5.04 8.93 2.16
C TYR A 150 -5.85 7.64 2.05
N THR A 151 -5.76 6.75 3.05
CA THR A 151 -6.50 5.48 3.03
C THR A 151 -7.99 5.72 2.92
N THR A 152 -8.52 6.70 3.66
CA THR A 152 -9.95 7.03 3.64
C THR A 152 -10.39 7.50 2.26
N VAL A 153 -9.64 8.41 1.64
CA VAL A 153 -9.95 8.94 0.30
C VAL A 153 -9.89 7.82 -0.74
N LEU A 154 -8.85 7.01 -0.72
CA LEU A 154 -8.67 5.90 -1.67
C LEU A 154 -9.80 4.88 -1.54
N PHE A 155 -10.13 4.50 -0.30
CA PHE A 155 -11.22 3.57 -0.01
C PHE A 155 -12.58 4.11 -0.49
N GLN A 156 -12.90 5.38 -0.22
CA GLN A 156 -14.16 5.99 -0.64
C GLN A 156 -14.27 6.10 -2.17
N LEU A 157 -13.18 6.47 -2.84
CA LEU A 157 -13.13 6.51 -4.30
C LEU A 157 -13.32 5.10 -4.89
N MET A 158 -12.70 4.08 -4.33
CA MET A 158 -12.91 2.70 -4.79
C MET A 158 -14.33 2.20 -4.53
N ALA A 159 -14.90 2.47 -3.36
CA ALA A 159 -16.28 2.13 -3.06
C ALA A 159 -17.28 2.84 -3.99
N PHE A 160 -16.99 4.08 -4.38
CA PHE A 160 -17.80 4.82 -5.35
C PHE A 160 -17.70 4.25 -6.77
N LEU A 161 -16.50 3.84 -7.19
CA LEU A 161 -16.25 3.31 -8.54
C LEU A 161 -16.67 1.84 -8.70
N PHE A 162 -16.61 1.06 -7.62
CA PHE A 162 -16.95 -0.36 -7.57
C PHE A 162 -17.90 -0.65 -6.41
N PRO A 163 -19.16 -0.17 -6.48
CA PRO A 163 -20.13 -0.43 -5.44
C PRO A 163 -20.41 -1.94 -5.35
N THR A 164 -20.26 -2.50 -4.15
CA THR A 164 -20.74 -3.86 -3.84
C THR A 164 -22.25 -3.80 -3.73
N ALA A 165 -22.95 -4.34 -4.72
CA ALA A 165 -24.42 -4.40 -4.79
C ALA A 165 -25.05 -5.23 -3.66
#